data_AF-A0A0A9GKL6-F1
#
_entry.id   AF-A0A0A9GKL6-F1
#
_cell.length_a   1.000
_cell.length_b   1.000
_cell.length_c   1.000
_cell.angle_alpha   90.00
_cell.angle_beta   90.00
_cell.angle_gamma   90.00
#
_symmetry.space_group_name_H-M   'P 1'
#
loop_
_entity.id
_entity.type
_entity.pdbx_description
1 polymer ?
#
loop_
_entity_poly.entity_id
_entity_poly.type
_entity_poly.pdbx_seq_one_letter_code
_entity_poly.pdbx_strand_id
1 'polypeptide(L)'
;MVVIDEAAQASEVGVLPPLSLGAARCVLVGDPQQLPATVISKAAGTLLYSRSLFERFQQAGCPTILLSVQYRMHPQIREFPSRYFYQGRLTDSESVVKLPDEAYYRDALMAPYIFYDMSHGRESHRGGSSSFQNIHEAQFVLCLYEHLQKFLRANGAKKVSVGIITPYKLQLKCLQREFKEVMNTEEGKDIYINTVDAFQGQERDVIIMSCVRASNHGVGFVADIRRMNVALTRARRALWVVGNANALMQSEDWAALIADAKSRKCFMDLDSIPKDFLPMKVPSITPCRNPSNNTRNMRTGPRPRHLDMLPEPRPGMNMRADEDERPSSVPRNGSYRNLDDFGRPVDRSRDNLQFGVPRRPNSSNGRREV
;
A
#
# COMPACT_ATOMS: atom_id res chain seq x y z
N MET A 1 25.46 17.89 18.87
CA MET A 1 25.37 16.80 17.87
C MET A 1 23.91 16.46 17.73
N VAL A 2 23.44 16.19 16.51
CA VAL A 2 22.06 15.82 16.20
C VAL A 2 22.05 14.44 15.56
N VAL A 3 21.08 13.60 15.93
CA VAL A 3 20.75 12.36 15.23
C VAL A 3 19.30 12.49 14.79
N ILE A 4 19.01 12.16 13.54
CA ILE A 4 17.65 12.14 12.98
C ILE A 4 17.42 10.72 12.46
N ASP A 5 16.46 10.03 13.04
CA ASP A 5 16.00 8.71 12.60
C ASP A 5 14.77 8.84 11.68
N GLU A 6 14.50 7.81 10.86
CA GLU A 6 13.55 7.84 9.73
C GLU A 6 13.71 9.10 8.84
N ALA A 7 14.93 9.62 8.73
CA ALA A 7 15.26 10.85 8.01
C ALA A 7 14.94 10.81 6.51
N ALA A 8 14.72 9.63 5.94
CA ALA A 8 14.23 9.44 4.56
C ALA A 8 12.74 9.79 4.39
N GLN A 9 11.95 9.73 5.47
CA GLN A 9 10.53 10.06 5.53
C GLN A 9 10.27 11.55 5.84
N ALA A 10 11.31 12.32 6.20
CA ALA A 10 11.21 13.75 6.47
C ALA A 10 11.57 14.59 5.22
N SER A 11 10.81 15.66 4.94
CA SER A 11 11.17 16.58 3.85
C SER A 11 12.42 17.39 4.22
N GLU A 12 13.11 17.94 3.22
CA GLU A 12 14.32 18.76 3.45
C GLU A 12 14.10 19.90 4.45
N VAL A 13 12.92 20.53 4.45
CA VAL A 13 12.56 21.61 5.38
C VAL A 13 12.26 21.07 6.79
N GLY A 14 11.65 19.89 6.89
CA GLY A 14 11.27 19.26 8.16
C GLY A 14 12.46 18.90 9.06
N VAL A 15 13.65 18.69 8.49
CA VAL A 15 14.89 18.40 9.23
C VAL A 15 15.71 19.63 9.60
N LEU A 16 15.35 20.84 9.14
CA LEU A 16 16.11 22.07 9.46
C LEU A 16 16.00 22.54 10.93
N PRO A 17 14.83 22.46 11.62
CA PRO A 17 14.69 22.96 12.99
C PRO A 17 15.70 22.41 14.02
N PRO A 18 16.05 21.11 14.06
CA PRO A 18 17.11 20.63 14.96
C PRO A 18 18.53 21.02 14.50
N LEU A 19 18.73 21.33 13.20
CA LEU A 19 20.04 21.68 12.65
C LEU A 19 20.42 23.15 12.89
N SER A 20 19.44 24.06 12.88
CA SER A 20 19.66 25.50 13.13
C SER A 20 20.14 25.81 14.56
N LEU A 21 19.99 24.87 15.49
CA LEU A 21 20.48 24.94 16.88
C LEU A 21 22.00 24.75 17.01
N GLY A 22 22.79 25.20 16.02
CA GLY A 22 24.26 25.11 16.03
C GLY A 22 24.79 23.67 15.88
N ALA A 23 24.14 22.82 15.07
CA ALA A 23 24.44 21.40 14.98
C ALA A 23 25.78 21.06 14.29
N ALA A 24 26.91 21.23 14.98
CA ALA A 24 28.27 20.98 14.47
C ALA A 24 28.56 19.53 14.01
N ARG A 25 27.68 18.57 14.30
CA ARG A 25 27.66 17.20 13.74
C ARG A 25 26.21 16.74 13.62
N CYS A 26 25.86 16.16 12.47
CA CYS A 26 24.56 15.52 12.21
C CYS A 26 24.78 14.07 11.75
N VAL A 27 23.93 13.15 12.20
CA VAL A 27 23.78 11.80 11.67
C VAL A 27 22.35 11.66 11.17
N LEU A 28 22.18 11.26 9.91
CA LEU A 28 20.88 10.94 9.32
C LEU A 28 20.78 9.42 9.17
N VAL A 29 19.75 8.82 9.74
CA VAL A 29 19.42 7.39 9.65
C VAL A 29 18.05 7.27 8.99
N GLY A 30 17.89 6.34 8.06
CA GLY A 30 16.65 6.13 7.32
C GLY A 30 16.89 5.36 6.01
N ASP A 31 15.81 4.94 5.36
CA ASP A 31 15.88 4.12 4.16
C ASP A 31 15.29 4.84 2.92
N PRO A 32 16.13 5.22 1.93
CA PRO A 32 15.68 5.91 0.71
C PRO A 32 14.86 5.00 -0.22
N GLN A 33 14.86 3.68 -0.01
CA GLN A 33 14.04 2.73 -0.75
C GLN A 33 12.65 2.52 -0.12
N GLN A 34 12.36 3.14 1.03
CA GLN A 34 11.03 3.17 1.65
C GLN A 34 10.34 4.52 1.39
N LEU A 35 9.11 4.66 1.88
CA LEU A 35 8.20 5.78 1.57
C LEU A 35 8.84 7.17 1.84
N PRO A 36 8.74 8.11 0.88
CA PRO A 36 9.23 9.48 1.03
C PRO A 36 8.31 10.32 1.93
N ALA A 37 8.67 11.58 2.16
CA ALA A 37 7.85 12.50 2.91
C ALA A 37 6.43 12.67 2.32
N THR A 38 5.42 12.63 3.19
CA THR A 38 4.01 12.75 2.77
C THR A 38 3.70 14.20 2.39
N VAL A 39 3.44 14.43 1.10
CA VAL A 39 3.12 15.76 0.55
C VAL A 39 1.70 15.78 0.00
N ILE A 40 0.84 16.61 0.58
CA ILE A 40 -0.58 16.74 0.19
C ILE A 40 -0.72 17.47 -1.16
N SER A 41 0.11 18.49 -1.42
CA SER A 41 0.09 19.23 -2.68
C SER A 41 0.78 18.44 -3.80
N LYS A 42 0.00 17.97 -4.78
CA LYS A 42 0.53 17.30 -5.98
C LYS A 42 1.57 18.17 -6.71
N ALA A 43 1.34 19.48 -6.77
CA ALA A 43 2.26 20.44 -7.41
C ALA A 43 3.60 20.55 -6.67
N ALA A 44 3.60 20.50 -5.33
CA ALA A 44 4.83 20.44 -4.55
C ALA A 44 5.55 19.08 -4.72
N GLY A 45 4.79 17.99 -4.84
CA GLY A 45 5.34 16.66 -5.17
C GLY A 45 6.05 16.63 -6.53
N THR A 46 5.48 17.24 -7.56
CA THR A 46 6.15 17.37 -8.88
C THR A 46 7.39 18.28 -8.87
N LEU A 47 7.53 19.12 -7.84
CA LEU A 47 8.71 19.95 -7.59
C LEU A 47 9.67 19.33 -6.55
N LEU A 48 9.60 18.00 -6.36
CA LEU A 48 10.46 17.20 -5.48
C LEU A 48 10.41 17.57 -3.98
N TYR A 49 9.37 18.26 -3.51
CA TYR A 49 9.23 18.63 -2.08
C TYR A 49 9.10 17.40 -1.14
N SER A 50 8.78 16.23 -1.69
CA SER A 50 8.77 14.95 -0.96
C SER A 50 10.16 14.32 -0.78
N ARG A 51 11.20 14.82 -1.46
CA ARG A 51 12.58 14.34 -1.29
C ARG A 51 13.09 14.69 0.11
N SER A 52 13.82 13.77 0.71
CA SER A 52 14.49 13.98 1.99
C SER A 52 15.88 14.57 1.85
N LEU A 53 16.40 15.15 2.93
CA LEU A 53 17.79 15.62 2.98
C LEU A 53 18.78 14.45 2.83
N PHE A 54 18.43 13.27 3.37
CA PHE A 54 19.18 12.03 3.17
C PHE A 54 19.29 11.69 1.68
N GLU A 55 18.16 11.64 0.97
CA GLU A 55 18.10 11.31 -0.44
C GLU A 55 18.86 12.33 -1.30
N ARG A 56 18.79 13.64 -0.98
CA ARG A 56 19.63 14.65 -1.66
C ARG A 56 21.12 14.43 -1.42
N PHE A 57 21.56 14.16 -0.19
CA PHE A 57 22.99 13.96 0.08
C PHE A 57 23.52 12.68 -0.57
N GLN A 58 22.73 11.60 -0.61
CA GLN A 58 23.07 10.39 -1.36
C GLN A 58 23.19 10.67 -2.87
N GLN A 59 22.25 11.42 -3.45
CA GLN A 59 22.31 11.86 -4.86
C GLN A 59 23.52 12.77 -5.15
N ALA A 60 23.97 13.55 -4.17
CA ALA A 60 25.17 14.39 -4.26
C ALA A 60 26.49 13.63 -4.03
N GLY A 61 26.46 12.30 -3.86
CA GLY A 61 27.65 11.48 -3.65
C GLY A 61 28.25 11.54 -2.25
N CYS A 62 27.50 12.06 -1.25
CA CYS A 62 27.95 11.99 0.14
C CYS A 62 28.05 10.52 0.60
N PRO A 63 29.10 10.12 1.37
CA PRO A 63 29.27 8.74 1.80
C PRO A 63 28.08 8.21 2.65
N THR A 64 27.35 7.23 2.12
CA THR A 64 26.26 6.53 2.83
C THR A 64 26.70 5.12 3.23
N ILE A 65 26.47 4.75 4.49
CA ILE A 65 26.75 3.41 5.02
C ILE A 65 25.47 2.57 4.96
N LEU A 66 25.51 1.44 4.25
CA LEU A 66 24.43 0.44 4.26
C LEU A 66 24.61 -0.48 5.47
N LEU A 67 23.60 -0.56 6.34
CA LEU A 67 23.51 -1.60 7.36
C LEU A 67 23.04 -2.90 6.70
N SER A 68 23.98 -3.79 6.36
CA SER A 68 23.73 -4.94 5.50
C SER A 68 23.20 -6.19 6.21
N VAL A 69 23.15 -6.22 7.55
CA VAL A 69 22.66 -7.37 8.32
C VAL A 69 21.25 -7.08 8.85
N GLN A 70 20.29 -7.95 8.56
CA GLN A 70 18.91 -7.83 9.01
C GLN A 70 18.56 -8.85 10.09
N TYR A 71 17.71 -8.44 11.04
CA TYR A 71 17.43 -9.15 12.29
C TYR A 71 15.94 -9.51 12.48
N ARG A 72 15.11 -9.34 11.43
CA ARG A 72 13.64 -9.35 11.50
C ARG A 72 12.99 -10.48 10.70
N MET A 73 13.29 -10.54 9.40
CA MET A 73 12.51 -11.27 8.40
C MET A 73 13.04 -12.69 8.21
N HIS A 74 12.17 -13.68 8.08
CA HIS A 74 12.58 -15.01 7.64
C HIS A 74 13.32 -14.96 6.28
N PRO A 75 14.37 -15.77 6.02
CA PRO A 75 15.19 -15.65 4.81
C PRO A 75 14.40 -15.70 3.49
N GLN A 76 13.35 -16.53 3.41
CA GLN A 76 12.47 -16.58 2.22
C GLN A 76 11.68 -15.30 1.97
N ILE A 77 11.44 -14.48 2.99
CA ILE A 77 10.81 -13.15 2.88
C ILE A 77 11.87 -12.13 2.47
N ARG A 78 13.03 -12.14 3.13
CA ARG A 78 14.19 -11.26 2.87
C ARG A 78 14.71 -11.36 1.43
N GLU A 79 14.63 -12.54 0.84
CA GLU A 79 15.25 -12.90 -0.43
C GLU A 79 14.91 -11.95 -1.59
N PHE A 80 13.62 -11.74 -1.91
CA PHE A 80 13.25 -10.81 -3.00
C PHE A 80 13.61 -9.34 -2.68
N PRO A 81 13.22 -8.74 -1.54
CA PRO A 81 13.57 -7.36 -1.22
C PRO A 81 15.08 -7.10 -1.24
N SER A 82 15.90 -8.00 -0.66
CA SER A 82 17.36 -7.90 -0.72
C SER A 82 17.86 -7.80 -2.14
N ARG A 83 17.43 -8.72 -3.01
CA ARG A 83 17.87 -8.76 -4.42
C ARG A 83 17.40 -7.55 -5.22
N TYR A 84 16.14 -7.15 -5.06
CA TYR A 84 15.48 -6.16 -5.91
C TYR A 84 15.78 -4.71 -5.50
N PHE A 85 15.59 -4.35 -4.22
CA PHE A 85 15.79 -2.96 -3.74
C PHE A 85 17.23 -2.68 -3.25
N TYR A 86 17.97 -3.71 -2.83
CA TYR A 86 19.30 -3.57 -2.20
C TYR A 86 20.41 -4.38 -2.90
N GLN A 87 20.22 -4.76 -4.18
CA GLN A 87 21.27 -5.39 -5.02
C GLN A 87 21.83 -6.71 -4.47
N GLY A 88 21.03 -7.46 -3.69
CA GLY A 88 21.43 -8.70 -3.02
C GLY A 88 22.29 -8.50 -1.77
N ARG A 89 22.44 -7.27 -1.28
CA ARG A 89 23.40 -6.91 -0.22
C ARG A 89 22.90 -7.10 1.20
N LEU A 90 21.62 -7.44 1.43
CA LEU A 90 21.12 -7.76 2.77
C LEU A 90 21.33 -9.23 3.09
N THR A 91 21.99 -9.50 4.22
CA THR A 91 22.25 -10.82 4.80
C THR A 91 21.47 -11.01 6.10
N ASP A 92 21.23 -12.26 6.49
CA ASP A 92 20.47 -12.60 7.68
C ASP A 92 21.38 -12.75 8.91
N SER A 93 20.97 -12.18 10.04
CA SER A 93 21.62 -12.41 11.34
C SER A 93 21.51 -13.88 11.76
N GLU A 94 22.48 -14.39 12.53
CA GLU A 94 22.36 -15.68 13.22
C GLU A 94 21.08 -15.76 14.08
N SER A 95 20.62 -14.64 14.66
CA SER A 95 19.38 -14.57 15.43
C SER A 95 18.12 -14.82 14.59
N VAL A 96 18.22 -14.71 13.26
CA VAL A 96 17.16 -15.07 12.31
C VAL A 96 17.34 -16.52 11.87
N VAL A 97 18.56 -16.91 11.47
CA VAL A 97 18.87 -18.25 10.93
C VAL A 97 18.73 -19.36 11.97
N LYS A 98 18.90 -19.05 13.27
CA LYS A 98 18.76 -20.00 14.39
C LYS A 98 17.38 -19.99 15.05
N LEU A 99 16.42 -19.17 14.58
CA LEU A 99 15.04 -19.28 15.06
C LEU A 99 14.42 -20.58 14.53
N PRO A 100 13.69 -21.36 15.36
CA PRO A 100 12.99 -22.55 14.89
C PRO A 100 11.89 -22.16 13.89
N ASP A 101 11.55 -23.09 13.00
CA ASP A 101 10.39 -22.96 12.12
C ASP A 101 9.08 -22.86 12.91
N GLU A 102 8.11 -22.14 12.37
CA GLU A 102 6.75 -22.13 12.93
C GLU A 102 6.03 -23.44 12.61
N ALA A 103 5.26 -23.96 13.56
CA ALA A 103 4.58 -25.25 13.40
C ALA A 103 3.65 -25.29 12.18
N TYR A 104 3.12 -24.12 11.77
CA TYR A 104 2.22 -23.98 10.62
C TYR A 104 2.94 -24.07 9.26
N TYR A 105 4.26 -23.91 9.17
CA TYR A 105 5.00 -24.10 7.89
C TYR A 105 4.89 -25.54 7.33
N ARG A 106 4.34 -26.48 8.12
CA ARG A 106 4.00 -27.85 7.68
C ARG A 106 2.78 -27.90 6.74
N ASP A 107 1.91 -26.90 6.79
CA ASP A 107 0.84 -26.72 5.80
C ASP A 107 1.40 -25.97 4.59
N ALA A 108 1.18 -26.50 3.39
CA ALA A 108 1.61 -25.87 2.14
C ALA A 108 1.01 -24.46 2.00
N LEU A 109 -0.21 -24.23 2.51
CA LEU A 109 -0.90 -22.93 2.53
C LEU A 109 -0.36 -21.95 3.57
N MET A 110 0.73 -22.28 4.28
CA MET A 110 1.27 -21.45 5.36
C MET A 110 2.80 -21.38 5.38
N ALA A 111 3.44 -21.67 4.26
CA ALA A 111 4.87 -21.45 4.08
C ALA A 111 5.28 -19.97 4.36
N PRO A 112 6.55 -19.71 4.72
CA PRO A 112 7.02 -18.38 5.13
C PRO A 112 6.86 -17.27 4.07
N TYR A 113 6.82 -17.62 2.78
CA TYR A 113 6.48 -16.69 1.71
C TYR A 113 5.60 -17.38 0.66
N ILE A 114 4.43 -16.81 0.39
CA ILE A 114 3.51 -17.28 -0.66
C ILE A 114 2.89 -16.07 -1.39
N PHE A 115 2.80 -16.16 -2.71
CA PHE A 115 1.91 -15.36 -3.55
C PHE A 115 0.69 -16.21 -3.96
N TYR A 116 -0.51 -15.74 -3.65
CA TYR A 116 -1.79 -16.33 -4.01
C TYR A 116 -2.44 -15.60 -5.17
N ASP A 117 -2.62 -16.29 -6.31
CA ASP A 117 -3.31 -15.73 -7.47
C ASP A 117 -4.83 -15.82 -7.33
N MET A 118 -5.44 -14.67 -7.07
CA MET A 118 -6.90 -14.48 -7.07
C MET A 118 -7.38 -14.03 -8.46
N SER A 119 -7.05 -14.77 -9.51
CA SER A 119 -7.32 -14.40 -10.90
C SER A 119 -8.80 -14.33 -11.29
N HIS A 120 -9.70 -14.93 -10.50
CA HIS A 120 -11.16 -14.74 -10.62
C HIS A 120 -11.70 -13.52 -9.86
N GLY A 121 -10.89 -12.91 -8.98
CA GLY A 121 -11.26 -11.71 -8.24
C GLY A 121 -11.59 -10.55 -9.18
N ARG A 122 -12.53 -9.70 -8.77
CA ARG A 122 -12.97 -8.53 -9.54
C ARG A 122 -12.89 -7.29 -8.66
N GLU A 123 -12.15 -6.30 -9.13
CA GLU A 123 -12.13 -4.99 -8.50
C GLU A 123 -13.47 -4.27 -8.69
N SER A 124 -13.86 -3.48 -7.70
CA SER A 124 -15.03 -2.62 -7.74
C SER A 124 -14.72 -1.30 -7.03
N HIS A 125 -15.40 -0.24 -7.41
CA HIS A 125 -15.34 1.05 -6.74
C HIS A 125 -16.76 1.51 -6.40
N ARG A 126 -16.90 2.49 -5.50
CA ARG A 126 -18.18 3.17 -5.28
C ARG A 126 -18.30 4.38 -6.21
N GLY A 127 -19.52 4.75 -6.58
CA GLY A 127 -19.77 6.01 -7.29
C GLY A 127 -19.18 7.20 -6.52
N GLY A 128 -18.46 8.08 -7.22
CA GLY A 128 -17.74 9.20 -6.61
C GLY A 128 -16.44 8.85 -5.86
N SER A 129 -16.02 7.58 -5.83
CA SER A 129 -14.76 7.16 -5.20
C SER A 129 -13.73 6.71 -6.24
N SER A 130 -12.51 7.25 -6.15
CA SER A 130 -11.32 6.83 -6.91
C SER A 130 -10.52 5.70 -6.24
N SER A 131 -11.08 5.06 -5.20
CA SER A 131 -10.46 3.96 -4.47
C SER A 131 -11.19 2.65 -4.74
N PHE A 132 -10.45 1.55 -4.76
CA PHE A 132 -10.91 0.23 -5.19
C PHE A 132 -11.02 -0.75 -4.00
N GLN A 133 -11.85 -1.78 -4.17
CA GLN A 133 -12.00 -2.94 -3.30
C GLN A 133 -12.14 -4.21 -4.14
N ASN A 134 -11.71 -5.35 -3.61
CA ASN A 134 -11.90 -6.68 -4.20
C ASN A 134 -12.42 -7.60 -3.09
N ILE A 135 -13.72 -7.91 -3.15
CA ILE A 135 -14.42 -8.66 -2.10
C ILE A 135 -13.89 -10.09 -2.03
N HIS A 136 -13.54 -10.70 -3.17
CA HIS A 136 -13.02 -12.06 -3.22
C HIS A 136 -11.64 -12.17 -2.55
N GLU A 137 -10.76 -11.17 -2.73
CA GLU A 137 -9.52 -11.10 -1.93
C GLU A 137 -9.83 -10.92 -0.44
N ALA A 138 -10.76 -10.03 -0.06
CA ALA A 138 -11.07 -9.78 1.35
C ALA A 138 -11.61 -11.03 2.07
N GLN A 139 -12.43 -11.82 1.39
CA GLN A 139 -12.96 -13.09 1.89
C GLN A 139 -11.89 -14.19 1.92
N PHE A 140 -11.03 -14.29 0.91
CA PHE A 140 -9.91 -15.22 0.91
C PHE A 140 -8.88 -14.93 2.02
N VAL A 141 -8.61 -13.65 2.29
CA VAL A 141 -7.77 -13.19 3.41
C VAL A 141 -8.39 -13.55 4.77
N LEU A 142 -9.73 -13.53 4.88
CA LEU A 142 -10.44 -14.04 6.07
C LEU A 142 -10.24 -15.55 6.23
N CYS A 143 -10.41 -16.35 5.17
CA CYS A 143 -10.19 -17.80 5.21
C CYS A 143 -8.73 -18.16 5.58
N LEU A 144 -7.73 -17.43 5.08
CA LEU A 144 -6.33 -17.55 5.51
C LEU A 144 -6.14 -17.31 7.02
N TYR A 145 -6.75 -16.25 7.55
CA TYR A 145 -6.67 -15.96 8.98
C TYR A 145 -7.39 -17.02 9.83
N GLU A 146 -8.60 -17.43 9.45
CA GLU A 146 -9.37 -18.43 10.18
C GLU A 146 -8.70 -19.81 10.19
N HIS A 147 -8.11 -20.22 9.06
CA HIS A 147 -7.32 -21.45 8.98
C HIS A 147 -6.06 -21.37 9.86
N LEU A 148 -5.37 -20.22 9.88
CA LEU A 148 -4.22 -20.00 10.77
C LEU A 148 -4.62 -20.13 12.25
N GLN A 149 -5.70 -19.47 12.68
CA GLN A 149 -6.18 -19.60 14.05
C GLN A 149 -6.63 -21.03 14.39
N LYS A 150 -7.27 -21.73 13.45
CA LYS A 150 -7.65 -23.14 13.60
C LYS A 150 -6.41 -24.03 13.77
N PHE A 151 -5.36 -23.83 12.96
CA PHE A 151 -4.11 -24.57 13.07
C PHE A 151 -3.41 -24.30 14.42
N LEU A 152 -3.29 -23.03 14.83
CA LEU A 152 -2.64 -22.65 16.09
C LEU A 152 -3.37 -23.24 17.29
N ARG A 153 -4.70 -23.13 17.35
CA ARG A 153 -5.55 -23.77 18.38
C ARG A 153 -5.36 -25.28 18.43
N ALA A 154 -5.40 -25.97 17.28
CA ALA A 154 -5.30 -27.43 17.21
C ALA A 154 -3.94 -27.98 17.66
N ASN A 155 -2.86 -27.20 17.50
CA ASN A 155 -1.50 -27.59 17.87
C ASN A 155 -1.02 -27.00 19.21
N GLY A 156 -1.89 -26.30 19.96
CA GLY A 156 -1.53 -25.63 21.22
C GLY A 156 -0.45 -24.55 21.06
N ALA A 157 -0.34 -23.98 19.86
CA ALA A 157 0.74 -23.07 19.50
C ALA A 157 0.58 -21.67 20.13
N LYS A 158 1.69 -20.95 20.26
CA LYS A 158 1.71 -19.59 20.79
C LYS A 158 0.88 -18.64 19.89
N LYS A 159 0.17 -17.67 20.49
CA LYS A 159 -0.42 -16.54 19.77
C LYS A 159 0.64 -15.85 18.89
N VAL A 160 0.30 -15.58 17.64
CA VAL A 160 1.12 -14.83 16.67
C VAL A 160 0.42 -13.52 16.34
N SER A 161 1.17 -12.44 16.18
CA SER A 161 0.62 -11.14 15.79
C SER A 161 0.38 -11.09 14.28
N VAL A 162 -0.79 -10.60 13.85
CA VAL A 162 -1.17 -10.58 12.42
C VAL A 162 -1.43 -9.16 11.93
N GLY A 163 -0.75 -8.76 10.85
CA GLY A 163 -1.03 -7.53 10.12
C GLY A 163 -1.73 -7.82 8.81
N ILE A 164 -2.79 -7.09 8.49
CA ILE A 164 -3.47 -7.16 7.20
C ILE A 164 -3.35 -5.80 6.53
N ILE A 165 -2.64 -5.74 5.41
CA ILE A 165 -2.28 -4.51 4.72
C ILE A 165 -2.87 -4.44 3.31
N THR A 166 -3.24 -3.24 2.89
CA THR A 166 -3.74 -3.00 1.53
C THR A 166 -3.35 -1.61 1.04
N PRO A 167 -3.16 -1.40 -0.29
CA PRO A 167 -2.90 -0.07 -0.84
C PRO A 167 -4.14 0.85 -0.79
N TYR A 168 -5.37 0.30 -0.67
CA TYR A 168 -6.60 1.05 -0.93
C TYR A 168 -7.49 1.28 0.30
N LYS A 169 -7.85 2.54 0.55
CA LYS A 169 -8.76 2.93 1.66
C LYS A 169 -10.18 2.34 1.52
N LEU A 170 -10.65 2.02 0.31
CA LEU A 170 -11.93 1.31 0.14
C LEU A 170 -11.80 -0.18 0.46
N GLN A 171 -10.70 -0.85 0.06
CA GLN A 171 -10.41 -2.22 0.48
C GLN A 171 -10.20 -2.33 2.00
N LEU A 172 -9.57 -1.36 2.66
CA LEU A 172 -9.45 -1.34 4.12
C LEU A 172 -10.83 -1.44 4.78
N LYS A 173 -11.80 -0.66 4.30
CA LYS A 173 -13.20 -0.72 4.78
C LYS A 173 -13.92 -2.01 4.38
N CYS A 174 -13.51 -2.68 3.31
CA CYS A 174 -14.01 -3.99 2.93
C CYS A 174 -13.50 -5.07 3.88
N LEU A 175 -12.17 -5.14 4.10
CA LEU A 175 -11.52 -6.05 5.04
C LEU A 175 -12.08 -5.89 6.46
N GLN A 176 -12.18 -4.66 6.97
CA GLN A 176 -12.76 -4.37 8.28
C GLN A 176 -14.24 -4.80 8.42
N ARG A 177 -14.97 -4.94 7.31
CA ARG A 177 -16.35 -5.46 7.30
C ARG A 177 -16.37 -6.98 7.31
N GLU A 178 -15.60 -7.64 6.44
CA GLU A 178 -15.55 -9.12 6.43
C GLU A 178 -15.00 -9.67 7.75
N PHE A 179 -13.97 -9.02 8.32
CA PHE A 179 -13.39 -9.35 9.63
C PHE A 179 -14.21 -8.88 10.83
N LYS A 180 -15.39 -8.26 10.66
CA LYS A 180 -16.13 -7.63 11.77
C LYS A 180 -16.38 -8.60 12.93
N GLU A 181 -16.86 -9.81 12.64
CA GLU A 181 -17.19 -10.75 13.72
C GLU A 181 -15.94 -11.35 14.39
N VAL A 182 -14.87 -11.54 13.63
CA VAL A 182 -13.55 -11.96 14.16
C VAL A 182 -12.95 -10.89 15.07
N MET A 183 -13.02 -9.60 14.69
CA MET A 183 -12.51 -8.50 15.52
C MET A 183 -13.28 -8.30 16.84
N ASN A 184 -14.44 -8.94 17.00
CA ASN A 184 -15.20 -8.96 18.25
C ASN A 184 -14.75 -10.08 19.23
N THR A 185 -13.81 -10.97 18.84
CA THR A 185 -13.31 -12.06 19.71
C THR A 185 -11.96 -11.74 20.38
N GLU A 186 -11.55 -12.59 21.32
CA GLU A 186 -10.25 -12.47 22.01
C GLU A 186 -9.03 -12.76 21.10
N GLU A 187 -9.23 -13.37 19.94
CA GLU A 187 -8.23 -13.53 18.88
C GLU A 187 -8.20 -12.32 17.93
N GLY A 188 -9.36 -11.67 17.74
CA GLY A 188 -9.48 -10.43 16.96
C GLY A 188 -8.58 -9.30 17.44
N LYS A 189 -8.25 -9.27 18.73
CA LYS A 189 -7.38 -8.27 19.37
C LYS A 189 -5.92 -8.32 18.89
N ASP A 190 -5.45 -9.45 18.36
CA ASP A 190 -4.08 -9.61 17.85
C ASP A 190 -3.96 -9.25 16.34
N ILE A 191 -5.06 -8.82 15.72
CA ILE A 191 -5.13 -8.41 14.30
C ILE A 191 -4.95 -6.90 14.17
N TYR A 192 -4.19 -6.45 13.19
CA TYR A 192 -4.11 -5.04 12.79
C TYR A 192 -4.36 -4.85 11.30
N ILE A 193 -5.54 -4.34 10.93
CA ILE A 193 -5.96 -4.10 9.54
C ILE A 193 -5.78 -2.61 9.21
N ASN A 194 -4.88 -2.25 8.27
CA ASN A 194 -4.64 -0.85 7.90
C ASN A 194 -4.11 -0.69 6.44
N THR A 195 -3.92 0.54 5.96
CA THR A 195 -3.22 0.81 4.70
C THR A 195 -1.70 0.70 4.86
N VAL A 196 -0.98 0.31 3.79
CA VAL A 196 0.51 0.19 3.77
C VAL A 196 1.20 1.43 4.36
N ASP A 197 0.84 2.62 3.89
CA ASP A 197 1.36 3.92 4.35
C ASP A 197 1.23 4.14 5.87
N ALA A 198 0.18 3.60 6.49
CA ALA A 198 -0.10 3.71 7.92
C ALA A 198 0.47 2.53 8.75
N PHE A 199 1.09 1.56 8.08
CA PHE A 199 1.84 0.46 8.68
C PHE A 199 3.36 0.73 8.68
N GLN A 200 3.83 1.84 8.10
CA GLN A 200 5.24 2.23 8.17
C GLN A 200 5.72 2.30 9.64
N GLY A 201 6.97 1.92 9.88
CA GLY A 201 7.55 1.73 11.23
C GLY A 201 7.08 0.48 11.98
N GLN A 202 5.93 -0.11 11.65
CA GLN A 202 5.41 -1.31 12.32
C GLN A 202 5.94 -2.62 11.72
N GLU A 203 5.82 -3.70 12.49
CA GLU A 203 6.08 -5.10 12.10
C GLU A 203 5.05 -6.04 12.76
N ARG A 204 4.82 -7.23 12.19
CA ARG A 204 4.01 -8.32 12.77
C ARG A 204 4.61 -9.68 12.38
N ASP A 205 4.25 -10.73 13.12
CA ASP A 205 4.76 -12.09 12.86
C ASP A 205 4.27 -12.60 11.50
N VAL A 206 2.98 -12.45 11.23
CA VAL A 206 2.35 -12.75 9.94
C VAL A 206 1.86 -11.46 9.29
N ILE A 207 2.11 -11.28 7.99
CA ILE A 207 1.51 -10.22 7.17
C ILE A 207 0.71 -10.84 6.02
N ILE A 208 -0.53 -10.38 5.85
CA ILE A 208 -1.33 -10.68 4.67
C ILE A 208 -1.57 -9.40 3.88
N MET A 209 -1.14 -9.35 2.62
CA MET A 209 -1.26 -8.19 1.74
C MET A 209 -2.34 -8.42 0.67
N SER A 210 -3.39 -7.59 0.66
CA SER A 210 -4.40 -7.59 -0.42
C SER A 210 -4.09 -6.47 -1.42
N CYS A 211 -3.73 -6.87 -2.65
CA CYS A 211 -3.29 -5.98 -3.73
C CYS A 211 -4.45 -5.34 -4.51
N VAL A 212 -5.66 -5.90 -4.42
CA VAL A 212 -6.95 -5.40 -4.94
C VAL A 212 -7.12 -5.43 -6.46
N ARG A 213 -6.06 -5.12 -7.21
CA ARG A 213 -6.18 -4.83 -8.64
C ARG A 213 -6.36 -6.09 -9.48
N ALA A 214 -7.34 -6.03 -10.38
CA ALA A 214 -7.84 -7.12 -11.21
C ALA A 214 -8.32 -6.65 -12.60
N SER A 215 -7.81 -5.50 -13.09
CA SER A 215 -8.17 -4.93 -14.40
C SER A 215 -6.94 -4.59 -15.25
N ASN A 216 -7.15 -4.49 -16.57
CA ASN A 216 -6.10 -4.22 -17.57
C ASN A 216 -5.86 -2.71 -17.80
N HIS A 217 -6.05 -1.91 -16.75
CA HIS A 217 -5.90 -0.45 -16.78
C HIS A 217 -4.70 0.02 -15.95
N GLY A 218 -3.67 -0.83 -15.84
CA GLY A 218 -2.44 -0.59 -15.07
C GLY A 218 -2.66 -0.63 -13.56
N VAL A 219 -1.64 -1.03 -12.80
CA VAL A 219 -1.79 -1.33 -11.35
C VAL A 219 -2.02 -0.10 -10.46
N GLY A 220 -1.83 1.12 -10.96
CA GLY A 220 -2.21 2.36 -10.26
C GLY A 220 -1.43 2.59 -8.97
N PHE A 221 -2.11 2.80 -7.83
CA PHE A 221 -1.46 3.07 -6.52
C PHE A 221 -0.57 1.91 -6.02
N VAL A 222 -0.69 0.71 -6.58
CA VAL A 222 0.22 -0.43 -6.29
C VAL A 222 1.54 -0.36 -7.08
N ALA A 223 1.66 0.53 -8.07
CA ALA A 223 2.87 0.70 -8.90
C ALA A 223 4.02 1.40 -8.17
N ASP A 224 3.81 1.82 -6.92
CA ASP A 224 4.83 2.50 -6.14
C ASP A 224 5.80 1.48 -5.54
N ILE A 225 6.99 1.42 -6.15
CA ILE A 225 8.13 0.58 -5.76
C ILE A 225 8.53 0.75 -4.27
N ARG A 226 8.40 1.96 -3.71
CA ARG A 226 8.71 2.24 -2.29
C ARG A 226 7.60 1.70 -1.38
N ARG A 227 6.32 1.78 -1.78
CA ARG A 227 5.21 1.12 -1.07
C ARG A 227 5.30 -0.40 -1.14
N MET A 228 5.74 -0.95 -2.26
CA MET A 228 6.00 -2.38 -2.42
C MET A 228 7.11 -2.84 -1.45
N ASN A 229 8.25 -2.14 -1.40
CA ASN A 229 9.32 -2.43 -0.44
C ASN A 229 8.84 -2.33 1.02
N VAL A 230 8.12 -1.26 1.39
CA VAL A 230 7.51 -1.15 2.73
C VAL A 230 6.64 -2.37 3.02
N ALA A 231 5.69 -2.72 2.15
CA ALA A 231 4.74 -3.81 2.38
C ALA A 231 5.42 -5.18 2.54
N LEU A 232 6.37 -5.52 1.68
CA LEU A 232 7.09 -6.80 1.73
C LEU A 232 8.01 -6.93 2.96
N THR A 233 8.45 -5.82 3.56
CA THR A 233 9.39 -5.80 4.71
C THR A 233 8.72 -5.70 6.09
N ARG A 234 7.39 -5.83 6.16
CA ARG A 234 6.61 -5.78 7.42
C ARG A 234 6.57 -7.08 8.21
N ALA A 235 6.86 -8.21 7.57
CA ALA A 235 6.68 -9.55 8.12
C ALA A 235 7.94 -10.06 8.83
N ARG A 236 7.76 -10.76 9.95
CA ARG A 236 8.86 -11.41 10.68
C ARG A 236 8.98 -12.89 10.31
N ARG A 237 7.86 -13.62 10.29
CA ARG A 237 7.80 -15.08 10.13
C ARG A 237 7.15 -15.50 8.81
N ALA A 238 5.96 -14.98 8.50
CA ALA A 238 5.24 -15.31 7.27
C ALA A 238 4.72 -14.07 6.51
N LEU A 239 4.87 -14.07 5.19
CA LEU A 239 4.33 -13.05 4.28
C LEU A 239 3.47 -13.72 3.20
N TRP A 240 2.18 -13.42 3.19
CA TRP A 240 1.21 -13.92 2.22
C TRP A 240 0.67 -12.77 1.38
N VAL A 241 1.03 -12.75 0.10
CA VAL A 241 0.59 -11.75 -0.87
C VAL A 241 -0.60 -12.31 -1.63
N VAL A 242 -1.68 -11.53 -1.73
CA VAL A 242 -2.94 -11.93 -2.38
C VAL A 242 -3.30 -10.89 -3.44
N GLY A 243 -3.53 -11.33 -4.67
CA GLY A 243 -3.92 -10.45 -5.78
C GLY A 243 -4.06 -11.18 -7.11
N ASN A 244 -4.57 -10.51 -8.13
CA ASN A 244 -4.67 -11.08 -9.48
C ASN A 244 -3.32 -10.92 -10.21
N ALA A 245 -2.63 -12.03 -10.46
CA ALA A 245 -1.30 -12.05 -11.06
C ALA A 245 -1.29 -11.42 -12.47
N ASN A 246 -2.31 -11.68 -13.29
CA ASN A 246 -2.41 -11.14 -14.65
C ASN A 246 -2.63 -9.62 -14.68
N ALA A 247 -3.30 -9.07 -13.67
CA ALA A 247 -3.42 -7.63 -13.49
C ALA A 247 -2.12 -7.02 -12.99
N LEU A 248 -1.46 -7.68 -12.03
CA LEU A 248 -0.24 -7.18 -11.39
C LEU A 248 1.00 -7.23 -12.30
N MET A 249 1.11 -8.22 -13.20
CA MET A 249 2.19 -8.33 -14.20
C MET A 249 2.25 -7.17 -15.22
N GLN A 250 1.34 -6.20 -15.16
CA GLN A 250 1.40 -4.94 -15.92
C GLN A 250 2.34 -3.89 -15.31
N SER A 251 2.93 -4.16 -14.13
CA SER A 251 4.06 -3.41 -13.57
C SER A 251 5.29 -4.31 -13.57
N GLU A 252 6.44 -3.74 -13.95
CA GLU A 252 7.72 -4.46 -14.03
C GLU A 252 8.14 -5.03 -12.66
N ASP A 253 7.95 -4.26 -11.59
CA ASP A 253 8.26 -4.67 -10.21
C ASP A 253 7.41 -5.86 -9.76
N TRP A 254 6.11 -5.81 -10.04
CA TRP A 254 5.18 -6.88 -9.69
C TRP A 254 5.36 -8.11 -10.57
N ALA A 255 5.71 -7.94 -11.85
CA ALA A 255 6.12 -9.04 -12.72
C ALA A 255 7.41 -9.71 -12.21
N ALA A 256 8.39 -8.94 -11.72
CA ALA A 256 9.61 -9.47 -11.11
C ALA A 256 9.31 -10.25 -9.82
N LEU A 257 8.41 -9.76 -8.96
CA LEU A 257 7.98 -10.48 -7.75
C LEU A 257 7.25 -11.79 -8.08
N ILE A 258 6.35 -11.78 -9.06
CA ILE A 258 5.59 -12.96 -9.48
C ILE A 258 6.51 -14.00 -10.16
N ALA A 259 7.48 -13.56 -10.96
CA ALA A 259 8.50 -14.44 -11.55
C ALA A 259 9.43 -15.04 -10.48
N ASP A 260 9.84 -14.25 -9.47
CA ASP A 260 10.59 -14.74 -8.31
C ASP A 260 9.78 -15.78 -7.52
N ALA A 261 8.53 -15.48 -7.17
CA ALA A 261 7.65 -16.39 -6.46
C ALA A 261 7.47 -17.72 -7.22
N LYS A 262 7.25 -17.67 -8.55
CA LYS A 262 7.17 -18.86 -9.40
C LYS A 262 8.48 -19.65 -9.42
N SER A 263 9.63 -18.99 -9.58
CA SER A 263 10.94 -19.68 -9.60
C SER A 263 11.29 -20.35 -8.26
N ARG A 264 10.88 -19.75 -7.14
CA ARG A 264 11.08 -20.30 -5.79
C ARG A 264 10.01 -21.29 -5.33
N LYS A 265 9.01 -21.60 -6.18
CA LYS A 265 7.83 -22.44 -5.85
C LYS A 265 6.98 -21.87 -4.70
N CYS A 266 7.01 -20.55 -4.54
CA CYS A 266 6.24 -19.75 -3.58
C CYS A 266 5.01 -19.09 -4.25
N PHE A 267 4.49 -19.66 -5.33
CA PHE A 267 3.34 -19.14 -6.08
C PHE A 267 2.24 -20.20 -6.12
N MET A 268 1.00 -19.82 -5.82
CA MET A 268 -0.16 -20.71 -5.79
C MET A 268 -1.29 -20.17 -6.67
N ASP A 269 -1.60 -20.91 -7.72
CA ASP A 269 -2.82 -20.74 -8.52
C ASP A 269 -4.07 -21.15 -7.72
N LEU A 270 -5.21 -20.51 -7.99
CA LEU A 270 -6.48 -20.77 -7.30
C LEU A 270 -6.89 -22.26 -7.33
N ASP A 271 -6.61 -22.97 -8.41
CA ASP A 271 -6.91 -24.40 -8.57
C ASP A 271 -6.07 -25.33 -7.68
N SER A 272 -4.94 -24.83 -7.15
CA SER A 272 -4.10 -25.55 -6.18
C SER A 272 -4.61 -25.42 -4.74
N ILE A 273 -5.57 -24.53 -4.49
CA ILE A 273 -6.12 -24.25 -3.18
C ILE A 273 -7.31 -25.19 -2.92
N PRO A 274 -7.40 -25.86 -1.75
CA PRO A 274 -8.52 -26.75 -1.43
C PRO A 274 -9.87 -26.05 -1.58
N LYS A 275 -10.83 -26.68 -2.25
CA LYS A 275 -12.12 -26.03 -2.55
C LYS A 275 -12.93 -25.67 -1.29
N ASP A 276 -12.74 -26.42 -0.20
CA ASP A 276 -13.32 -26.17 1.12
C ASP A 276 -12.77 -24.90 1.80
N PHE A 277 -11.63 -24.39 1.32
CA PHE A 277 -11.00 -23.15 1.77
C PHE A 277 -11.55 -21.92 1.02
N LEU A 278 -12.09 -22.11 -0.18
CA LEU A 278 -12.64 -21.02 -0.98
C LEU A 278 -14.06 -20.66 -0.49
N PRO A 279 -14.42 -19.36 -0.42
CA PRO A 279 -15.73 -18.90 0.07
C PRO A 279 -16.87 -19.18 -0.93
N MET A 280 -17.20 -20.45 -1.17
CA MET A 280 -18.34 -20.87 -1.99
C MET A 280 -19.67 -20.67 -1.24
N LYS A 281 -20.22 -19.45 -1.34
CA LYS A 281 -21.67 -19.19 -1.19
C LYS A 281 -22.07 -17.87 -1.87
N VAL A 282 -22.14 -17.90 -3.20
CA VAL A 282 -22.98 -16.96 -3.94
C VAL A 282 -24.42 -17.51 -3.91
N PRO A 283 -25.39 -16.82 -3.30
CA PRO A 283 -26.79 -17.17 -3.49
C PRO A 283 -27.15 -16.91 -4.95
N SER A 284 -27.50 -17.96 -5.69
CA SER A 284 -28.02 -17.81 -7.05
C SER A 284 -29.35 -17.05 -6.98
N ILE A 285 -29.33 -15.76 -7.31
CA ILE A 285 -30.56 -14.98 -7.51
C ILE A 285 -31.19 -15.47 -8.82
N THR A 286 -31.96 -16.54 -8.71
CA THR A 286 -32.84 -17.03 -9.78
C THR A 286 -33.78 -15.89 -10.15
N PRO A 287 -33.81 -15.43 -11.43
CA PRO A 287 -34.76 -14.39 -11.82
C PRO A 287 -36.19 -14.90 -11.66
N CYS A 288 -36.93 -14.36 -10.69
CA CYS A 288 -38.33 -14.70 -10.48
C CYS A 288 -39.12 -14.35 -11.74
N ARG A 289 -39.53 -15.38 -12.49
CA ARG A 289 -40.20 -15.29 -13.77
C ARG A 289 -41.66 -14.87 -13.57
N ASN A 290 -41.89 -13.57 -13.43
CA ASN A 290 -43.24 -12.99 -13.34
C ASN A 290 -44.08 -13.42 -14.57
N PRO A 291 -45.22 -14.13 -14.38
CA PRO A 291 -46.14 -14.40 -15.48
C PRO A 291 -46.89 -13.12 -15.83
N SER A 292 -46.83 -12.73 -17.10
CA SER A 292 -47.62 -11.62 -17.65
C SER A 292 -49.11 -11.96 -17.64
N ASN A 293 -49.94 -11.09 -17.07
CA ASN A 293 -51.38 -11.08 -17.33
C ASN A 293 -51.82 -9.65 -17.68
N ASN A 294 -52.70 -9.53 -18.68
CA ASN A 294 -52.94 -8.28 -19.40
C ASN A 294 -54.43 -8.17 -19.79
N THR A 295 -55.17 -7.28 -19.12
CA THR A 295 -56.59 -7.01 -19.40
C THR A 295 -56.88 -5.52 -19.33
N ARG A 296 -57.61 -5.00 -20.33
CA ARG A 296 -57.98 -3.58 -20.49
C ARG A 296 -59.41 -3.31 -20.00
N ASN A 297 -59.67 -2.09 -19.53
CA ASN A 297 -60.82 -1.20 -19.83
C ASN A 297 -60.59 0.15 -19.07
N MET A 298 -60.70 1.36 -19.63
CA MET A 298 -61.86 2.05 -20.27
C MET A 298 -62.99 2.31 -19.24
N ARG A 299 -63.39 3.53 -18.85
CA ARG A 299 -63.07 4.96 -19.19
C ARG A 299 -63.05 5.81 -17.86
N THR A 300 -63.11 7.15 -17.71
CA THR A 300 -63.46 8.32 -18.56
C THR A 300 -62.68 9.62 -18.22
N GLY A 301 -63.22 10.55 -17.43
CA GLY A 301 -62.72 11.92 -17.14
C GLY A 301 -63.78 12.76 -16.39
N PRO A 302 -63.67 14.10 -16.21
CA PRO A 302 -62.65 15.04 -16.73
C PRO A 302 -61.87 15.81 -15.64
N ARG A 303 -61.02 16.78 -16.04
CA ARG A 303 -60.33 17.76 -15.17
C ARG A 303 -60.97 19.15 -15.25
N PRO A 304 -60.83 19.98 -14.20
CA PRO A 304 -60.60 21.42 -14.31
C PRO A 304 -59.14 21.81 -13.99
N ARG A 305 -58.74 23.02 -14.39
CA ARG A 305 -57.55 23.73 -13.87
C ARG A 305 -58.03 24.86 -12.95
N HIS A 306 -57.24 25.22 -11.94
CA HIS A 306 -57.24 26.60 -11.42
C HIS A 306 -55.80 27.06 -11.20
N LEU A 307 -55.62 28.38 -11.09
CA LEU A 307 -54.35 29.09 -11.00
C LEU A 307 -54.14 29.68 -9.57
N ASP A 308 -52.92 30.17 -9.35
CA ASP A 308 -52.54 31.28 -8.45
C ASP A 308 -52.33 31.13 -6.93
N MET A 309 -51.48 32.07 -6.47
CA MET A 309 -51.19 32.58 -5.11
C MET A 309 -50.38 31.75 -4.09
N LEU A 310 -49.18 32.27 -3.81
CA LEU A 310 -48.46 32.17 -2.54
C LEU A 310 -49.05 33.14 -1.49
N PRO A 311 -48.89 32.85 -0.18
CA PRO A 311 -48.80 33.88 0.87
C PRO A 311 -47.44 33.89 1.61
N GLU A 312 -47.06 35.05 2.19
CA GLU A 312 -45.83 35.25 2.98
C GLU A 312 -45.89 34.71 4.44
N PRO A 313 -44.74 34.46 5.10
CA PRO A 313 -44.64 34.11 6.52
C PRO A 313 -44.33 35.30 7.45
N ARG A 314 -45.00 35.39 8.62
CA ARG A 314 -44.75 36.39 9.71
C ARG A 314 -45.26 35.84 11.07
N PRO A 315 -44.93 36.42 12.25
CA PRO A 315 -43.61 36.96 12.67
C PRO A 315 -43.23 36.69 14.17
N GLY A 316 -42.00 37.02 14.57
CA GLY A 316 -41.61 37.34 15.97
C GLY A 316 -40.92 36.22 16.78
N MET A 317 -40.08 36.50 17.79
CA MET A 317 -39.59 37.79 18.33
C MET A 317 -38.16 37.67 18.93
N ASN A 318 -37.38 38.76 18.84
CA ASN A 318 -36.32 39.22 19.79
C ASN A 318 -35.00 38.41 19.98
N MET A 319 -33.83 39.00 20.27
CA MET A 319 -33.28 40.39 20.17
C MET A 319 -31.75 40.37 20.48
N ARG A 320 -31.04 41.50 20.26
CA ARG A 320 -29.58 41.75 20.46
C ARG A 320 -28.69 41.10 19.37
N ALA A 321 -28.02 41.80 18.45
CA ALA A 321 -27.56 43.20 18.32
C ALA A 321 -26.26 43.56 19.08
N ASP A 322 -25.24 43.88 18.28
CA ASP A 322 -24.16 44.86 18.48
C ASP A 322 -23.83 45.41 17.07
N GLU A 323 -23.43 46.68 16.96
CA GLU A 323 -23.14 47.39 15.70
C GLU A 323 -21.66 47.75 15.61
N ASP A 324 -21.10 47.89 14.39
CA ASP A 324 -20.19 49.00 14.06
C ASP A 324 -19.95 49.15 12.54
N GLU A 325 -19.59 50.35 12.10
CA GLU A 325 -19.69 50.78 10.69
C GLU A 325 -18.44 50.56 9.79
N ARG A 326 -18.65 50.73 8.47
CA ARG A 326 -17.63 51.13 7.49
C ARG A 326 -18.12 52.35 6.70
N PRO A 327 -17.24 53.27 6.30
CA PRO A 327 -16.75 53.26 4.91
C PRO A 327 -15.22 53.55 4.83
N SER A 328 -14.49 53.44 3.70
CA SER A 328 -14.84 53.77 2.32
C SER A 328 -13.93 53.10 1.24
N SER A 329 -14.05 53.57 -0.01
CA SER A 329 -13.48 53.12 -1.30
C SER A 329 -12.00 53.53 -1.51
N VAL A 330 -11.23 53.27 -2.60
CA VAL A 330 -11.51 53.19 -4.07
C VAL A 330 -10.57 52.15 -4.81
N PRO A 331 -10.27 52.09 -6.15
CA PRO A 331 -10.50 50.84 -6.90
C PRO A 331 -9.35 50.26 -7.79
N ARG A 332 -9.63 49.07 -8.38
CA ARG A 332 -9.21 48.51 -9.71
C ARG A 332 -7.83 48.89 -10.32
N ASN A 333 -7.04 47.86 -10.64
CA ASN A 333 -7.00 47.26 -12.01
C ASN A 333 -6.08 46.01 -12.09
N GLY A 334 -6.26 45.18 -13.13
CA GLY A 334 -5.38 44.05 -13.42
C GLY A 334 -6.03 42.97 -14.31
N SER A 335 -5.80 43.02 -15.62
CA SER A 335 -6.38 42.08 -16.58
C SER A 335 -5.66 40.73 -16.59
N TYR A 336 -6.42 39.63 -16.60
CA TYR A 336 -5.90 38.33 -17.01
C TYR A 336 -5.50 38.36 -18.50
N ARG A 337 -4.35 37.76 -18.82
CA ARG A 337 -3.99 37.34 -20.18
C ARG A 337 -3.82 35.82 -20.19
N ASN A 338 -4.46 35.15 -21.13
CA ASN A 338 -4.10 33.78 -21.47
C ASN A 338 -2.72 33.77 -22.13
N LEU A 339 -1.92 32.76 -21.81
CA LEU A 339 -0.75 32.34 -22.55
C LEU A 339 -0.77 30.81 -22.59
N ASP A 340 -1.49 30.29 -23.57
CA ASP A 340 -1.27 28.94 -24.08
C ASP A 340 0.01 28.91 -24.96
N ASP A 341 0.46 27.70 -25.24
CA ASP A 341 1.64 27.33 -26.05
C ASP A 341 3.02 27.63 -25.43
N PHE A 342 3.72 26.56 -25.04
CA PHE A 342 5.03 26.20 -25.63
C PHE A 342 5.47 24.79 -25.16
N GLY A 343 5.85 23.93 -26.10
CA GLY A 343 6.86 22.89 -25.86
C GLY A 343 6.41 21.48 -25.38
N ARG A 344 6.19 20.58 -26.35
CA ARG A 344 6.81 19.23 -26.32
C ARG A 344 8.32 19.40 -26.64
N PRO A 345 9.29 18.52 -26.24
CA PRO A 345 9.23 17.08 -26.55
C PRO A 345 10.02 16.11 -25.62
N VAL A 346 10.26 14.91 -26.15
CA VAL A 346 11.28 13.88 -25.82
C VAL A 346 10.90 12.77 -24.81
N ASP A 347 11.10 11.54 -25.28
CA ASP A 347 11.17 10.27 -24.55
C ASP A 347 12.00 10.30 -23.26
N ARG A 348 11.65 9.40 -22.34
CA ARG A 348 12.60 8.89 -21.35
C ARG A 348 12.95 7.44 -21.69
N SER A 349 14.20 7.22 -22.06
CA SER A 349 14.79 5.88 -22.16
C SER A 349 16.13 5.88 -21.42
N ARG A 350 16.44 4.76 -20.74
CA ARG A 350 17.69 4.51 -19.98
C ARG A 350 17.78 5.36 -18.66
N ASP A 351 18.63 5.03 -17.67
CA ASP A 351 19.90 4.30 -17.67
C ASP A 351 20.05 3.10 -16.70
N ASN A 352 20.90 2.14 -17.12
CA ASN A 352 21.48 1.11 -16.27
C ASN A 352 22.73 1.68 -15.55
N LEU A 353 22.67 1.84 -14.23
CA LEU A 353 23.82 2.31 -13.44
C LEU A 353 24.75 1.15 -13.04
N GLN A 354 25.74 0.85 -13.90
CA GLN A 354 26.90 0.04 -13.51
C GLN A 354 27.85 0.85 -12.63
N PHE A 355 28.04 0.44 -11.37
CA PHE A 355 29.02 1.05 -10.47
C PHE A 355 30.16 0.12 -10.07
N GLY A 356 31.36 0.44 -10.57
CA GLY A 356 32.65 0.29 -9.89
C GLY A 356 32.98 -1.02 -9.17
N VAL A 357 33.58 -1.97 -9.88
CA VAL A 357 34.39 -3.03 -9.23
C VAL A 357 35.71 -2.42 -8.75
N PRO A 358 36.09 -2.53 -7.45
CA PRO A 358 37.39 -2.09 -6.98
C PRO A 358 38.50 -3.01 -7.50
N ARG A 359 39.45 -2.46 -8.27
CA ARG A 359 40.63 -3.19 -8.75
C ARG A 359 41.53 -3.58 -7.57
N ARG A 360 41.90 -4.86 -7.48
CA ARG A 360 43.04 -5.30 -6.65
C ARG A 360 44.36 -4.82 -7.30
N PRO A 361 45.37 -4.40 -6.53
CA PRO A 361 46.71 -4.17 -7.06
C PRO A 361 47.41 -5.49 -7.38
N ASN A 362 48.13 -5.55 -8.50
CA ASN A 362 49.02 -6.67 -8.82
C ASN A 362 50.32 -6.55 -8.02
N SER A 363 50.72 -7.62 -7.33
CA SER A 363 52.04 -7.77 -6.71
C SER A 363 52.94 -8.63 -7.58
N SER A 364 53.93 -8.05 -8.27
CA SER A 364 54.87 -8.81 -9.09
C SER A 364 56.25 -8.15 -9.22
N ASN A 365 57.12 -8.36 -8.21
CA ASN A 365 58.52 -8.71 -8.45
C ASN A 365 59.25 -9.08 -7.15
N GLY A 366 60.12 -10.09 -7.24
CA GLY A 366 60.93 -10.63 -6.13
C GLY A 366 61.62 -11.92 -6.55
N ARG A 367 62.86 -11.82 -7.07
CA ARG A 367 63.75 -12.94 -7.41
C ARG A 367 64.87 -13.05 -6.37
N ARG A 368 65.47 -14.25 -6.24
CA ARG A 368 66.43 -14.76 -5.22
C ARG A 368 65.71 -15.47 -4.07
N GLU A 369 66.11 -16.66 -3.60
CA GLU A 369 67.13 -17.66 -4.03
C GLU A 369 66.42 -19.02 -4.30
N VAL A 370 67.01 -20.11 -4.79
CA VAL A 370 68.41 -20.48 -5.15
C VAL A 370 68.44 -20.91 -6.62
#